data_AF-A0A3P3ZQG9-F1
#
_entry.id   AF-A0A3P3ZQG9-F1
#
_cell.length_a   1.000
_cell.length_b   1.000
_cell.length_c   1.000
_cell.angle_alpha   90.00
_cell.angle_beta   90.00
_cell.angle_gamma   90.00
#
_symmetry.space_group_name_H-M   'P 1'
#
loop_
_entity.id
_entity.type
_entity.pdbx_description
1 polymer ?
#
loop_
_entity_poly.entity_id
_entity_poly.type
_entity_poly.pdbx_seq_one_letter_code
_entity_poly.pdbx_strand_id
1 'polypeptide(L)'
;MVNGVGHFWGYRNFNCKDASTNIFPWGILIGGEELHNNHHTFATSAKLSHRWYEFDIGWMYIRVLQGLGQARVKSVAPQVQFDQAKRECDLATLNAIIRNRYDVMRRYTRELATTCAQEFHHLGESAKLPSLSRCEVTAMIGRWLHHPDHELPKAERHTLAQVMEISHPVGTVVQMRRELEQLWTRTNASAEQLLEQLRDWCQRAEASGIQELMRFSRTLRAYA
;
A
#
# COMPACT_ATOMS: atom_id res chain seq x y z
N MET A 1 -6.74 39.43 -32.66
CA MET A 1 -6.03 39.43 -31.37
C MET A 1 -6.99 38.87 -30.33
N VAL A 2 -6.54 37.86 -29.58
CA VAL A 2 -7.19 37.27 -28.38
C VAL A 2 -8.50 36.48 -28.60
N ASN A 3 -8.35 35.18 -28.90
CA ASN A 3 -9.25 34.07 -28.52
C ASN A 3 -8.28 32.99 -27.98
N GLY A 4 -7.92 32.90 -26.70
CA GLY A 4 -8.75 32.61 -25.54
C GLY A 4 -8.61 31.10 -25.19
N VAL A 5 -7.44 30.62 -24.77
CA VAL A 5 -7.09 30.34 -23.36
C VAL A 5 -8.34 30.12 -22.49
N GLY A 6 -8.88 28.90 -22.54
CA GLY A 6 -10.06 28.50 -21.75
C GLY A 6 -10.44 27.02 -21.84
N HIS A 7 -9.70 26.20 -22.60
CA HIS A 7 -9.96 24.76 -22.74
C HIS A 7 -9.06 23.88 -21.85
N PHE A 8 -8.70 24.35 -20.64
CA PHE A 8 -7.89 23.59 -19.67
C PHE A 8 -8.67 23.11 -18.43
N TRP A 9 -10.00 23.25 -18.38
CA TRP A 9 -10.76 22.67 -17.26
C TRP A 9 -12.08 22.06 -17.72
N GLY A 10 -12.05 20.75 -17.91
CA GLY A 10 -13.22 19.97 -18.30
C GLY A 10 -12.89 18.49 -18.35
N TYR A 11 -12.90 17.83 -17.19
CA TYR A 11 -12.82 16.37 -17.14
C TYR A 11 -14.18 15.78 -17.51
N ARG A 12 -14.22 15.04 -18.62
CA ARG A 12 -15.40 14.31 -19.11
C ARG A 12 -15.37 12.91 -18.49
N ASN A 13 -16.27 12.66 -17.56
CA ASN A 13 -16.52 11.35 -16.96
C ASN A 13 -17.72 10.69 -17.67
N PHE A 14 -17.43 9.62 -18.41
CA PHE A 14 -18.33 8.58 -18.95
C PHE A 14 -19.23 8.87 -20.15
N ASN A 15 -19.14 7.96 -21.13
CA ASN A 15 -20.18 7.67 -22.12
C ASN A 15 -20.92 6.41 -21.66
N CYS A 16 -22.12 6.57 -21.12
CA CYS A 16 -23.36 5.90 -21.54
C CYS A 16 -24.37 5.76 -20.39
N LYS A 17 -25.51 6.43 -20.59
CA LYS A 17 -26.89 6.03 -20.28
C LYS A 17 -27.13 5.35 -18.92
N ASP A 18 -27.12 6.17 -17.87
CA ASP A 18 -28.38 6.37 -17.13
C ASP A 18 -28.39 7.75 -16.49
N ALA A 19 -29.53 8.42 -16.59
CA ALA A 19 -29.69 9.82 -16.19
C ALA A 19 -29.88 9.91 -14.68
N SER A 20 -28.84 10.30 -13.93
CA SER A 20 -28.98 10.82 -12.57
C SER A 20 -27.79 11.69 -12.20
N THR A 21 -28.03 12.99 -12.13
CA THR A 21 -27.08 14.03 -11.74
C THR A 21 -26.88 14.03 -10.23
N ASN A 22 -25.63 14.04 -9.78
CA ASN A 22 -25.30 14.15 -8.36
C ASN A 22 -25.37 15.62 -7.94
N ILE A 23 -26.46 16.00 -7.26
CA ILE A 23 -26.60 17.32 -6.62
C ILE A 23 -25.90 17.24 -5.26
N PHE A 24 -24.71 17.82 -5.17
CA PHE A 24 -24.11 18.24 -3.90
C PHE A 24 -24.98 19.40 -3.34
N PRO A 25 -25.34 19.46 -2.04
CA PRO A 25 -24.53 19.06 -0.88
C PRO A 25 -25.33 18.40 0.28
N TRP A 26 -26.10 17.33 0.03
CA TRP A 26 -26.89 16.65 1.08
C TRP A 26 -26.60 15.14 1.27
N GLY A 27 -25.56 14.61 0.62
CA GLY A 27 -25.16 13.20 0.74
C GLY A 27 -24.51 12.79 2.07
N ILE A 28 -24.58 13.63 3.10
CA ILE A 28 -24.01 13.38 4.45
C ILE A 28 -25.06 12.79 5.43
N LEU A 29 -26.34 12.68 5.03
CA LEU A 29 -27.42 12.28 5.96
C LEU A 29 -28.06 10.89 5.72
N ILE A 30 -27.59 10.10 4.75
CA ILE A 30 -28.04 8.71 4.55
C ILE A 30 -26.75 7.89 4.40
N GLY A 31 -26.23 7.25 5.44
CA GLY A 31 -26.98 6.30 6.25
C GLY A 31 -27.04 4.95 5.55
N GLY A 32 -25.86 4.40 5.20
CA GLY A 32 -25.63 2.96 5.04
C GLY A 32 -26.43 2.25 3.96
N GLU A 33 -25.87 2.13 2.76
CA GLU A 33 -26.02 0.92 1.91
C GLU A 33 -24.79 0.60 1.05
N GLU A 34 -23.66 1.30 1.20
CA GLU A 34 -22.37 0.83 0.65
C GLU A 34 -21.48 0.18 1.71
N LEU A 35 -22.13 -0.30 2.78
CA LEU A 35 -21.55 -0.94 3.96
C LEU A 35 -21.64 -2.47 3.90
N HIS A 36 -21.91 -3.06 2.73
CA HIS A 36 -21.87 -4.52 2.55
C HIS A 36 -20.50 -5.05 2.12
N ASN A 37 -19.65 -4.24 1.49
CA ASN A 37 -18.37 -4.73 0.95
C ASN A 37 -17.24 -4.77 2.01
N ASN A 38 -17.38 -4.00 3.09
CA ASN A 38 -16.35 -3.93 4.14
C ASN A 38 -16.69 -4.78 5.38
N HIS A 39 -17.91 -5.33 5.46
CA HIS A 39 -18.37 -6.09 6.63
C HIS A 39 -17.81 -7.53 6.67
N HIS A 40 -17.31 -8.05 5.55
CA HIS A 40 -16.78 -9.42 5.47
C HIS A 40 -15.32 -9.58 5.94
N THR A 41 -14.57 -8.50 6.22
CA THR A 41 -13.10 -8.62 6.38
C THR A 41 -12.55 -8.34 7.79
N PHE A 42 -13.25 -7.64 8.70
CA PHE A 42 -12.71 -7.32 10.04
C PHE A 42 -13.77 -7.27 11.15
N ALA A 43 -14.16 -8.43 11.70
CA ALA A 43 -15.17 -8.53 12.76
C ALA A 43 -14.71 -8.13 14.18
N THR A 44 -13.46 -7.66 14.39
CA THR A 44 -12.91 -7.44 15.74
C THR A 44 -12.12 -6.13 15.96
N SER A 45 -12.07 -5.20 15.00
CA SER A 45 -11.37 -3.92 15.19
C SER A 45 -12.34 -2.74 15.15
N ALA A 46 -12.42 -2.00 16.26
CA ALA A 46 -13.25 -0.81 16.43
C ALA A 46 -12.63 0.48 15.83
N LYS A 47 -11.76 0.37 14.83
CA LYS A 47 -11.19 1.52 14.14
C LYS A 47 -11.11 1.20 12.65
N LEU A 48 -11.84 1.97 11.85
CA LEU A 48 -12.11 1.70 10.44
C LEU A 48 -11.83 2.97 9.62
N SER A 49 -10.68 3.60 9.91
CA SER A 49 -10.18 4.78 9.20
C SER A 49 -8.84 4.45 8.54
N HIS A 50 -8.76 4.58 7.21
CA HIS A 50 -7.52 4.37 6.47
C HIS A 50 -6.97 5.66 5.83
N ARG A 51 -7.70 6.80 5.90
CA ARG A 51 -7.19 8.12 5.46
C ARG A 51 -7.39 9.20 6.51
N TRP A 52 -6.43 10.12 6.62
CA TRP A 52 -6.42 11.18 7.64
C TRP A 52 -7.52 12.26 7.48
N TYR A 53 -8.22 12.29 6.33
CA TYR A 53 -9.41 13.12 6.06
C TYR A 53 -10.72 12.30 6.01
N GLU A 54 -10.66 10.97 6.18
CA GLU A 54 -11.85 10.18 6.47
C GLU A 54 -12.17 10.38 7.94
N PHE A 55 -13.13 11.26 8.23
CA PHE A 55 -13.72 11.37 9.55
C PHE A 55 -14.37 10.04 9.91
N ASP A 56 -13.65 9.22 10.65
CA ASP A 56 -14.15 7.98 11.25
C ASP A 56 -15.10 8.36 12.38
N ILE A 57 -16.38 8.46 12.00
CA ILE A 57 -17.50 8.70 12.90
C ILE A 57 -17.47 7.64 14.03
N GLY A 58 -17.03 6.41 13.75
CA GLY A 58 -16.82 5.37 14.76
C GLY A 58 -15.75 5.74 15.79
N TRP A 59 -14.58 6.24 15.37
CA TRP A 59 -13.55 6.75 16.28
C TRP A 59 -14.02 7.99 17.06
N MET A 60 -14.81 8.87 16.43
CA MET A 60 -15.44 10.01 17.11
C MET A 60 -16.40 9.53 18.22
N TYR A 61 -17.29 8.58 17.93
CA TYR A 61 -18.18 7.97 18.93
C TYR A 61 -17.39 7.29 20.06
N ILE A 62 -16.32 6.55 19.75
CA ILE A 62 -15.47 5.91 20.77
C ILE A 62 -14.77 6.96 21.65
N ARG A 63 -14.30 8.08 21.07
CA ARG A 63 -13.67 9.18 21.80
C ARG A 63 -14.68 9.96 22.67
N VAL A 64 -15.90 10.16 22.18
CA VAL A 64 -17.00 10.76 22.96
C VAL A 64 -17.43 9.84 24.11
N LEU A 65 -17.58 8.54 23.87
CA LEU A 65 -17.89 7.55 24.92
C LEU A 65 -16.73 7.38 25.91
N GLN A 66 -15.47 7.56 25.47
CA GLN A 66 -14.31 7.69 26.36
C GLN A 66 -14.39 8.94 27.25
N GLY A 67 -14.73 10.09 26.67
CA GLY A 67 -14.88 11.35 27.40
C GLY A 67 -16.03 11.35 28.40
N LEU A 68 -17.09 10.60 28.10
CA LEU A 68 -18.24 10.37 28.99
C LEU A 68 -17.99 9.25 30.03
N GLY A 69 -16.80 8.64 30.05
CA GLY A 69 -16.42 7.62 31.03
C GLY A 69 -17.08 6.25 30.83
N GLN A 70 -17.83 6.04 29.74
CA GLN A 70 -18.57 4.80 29.47
C GLN A 70 -17.79 3.77 28.64
N ALA A 71 -16.64 4.14 28.08
CA ALA A 71 -15.77 3.22 27.35
C ALA A 71 -14.29 3.42 27.74
N ARG A 72 -13.59 2.34 28.11
CA ARG A 72 -12.12 2.33 28.20
C ARG A 72 -11.56 1.70 26.92
N VAL A 73 -10.71 2.42 26.20
CA VAL A 73 -9.92 1.84 25.09
C VAL A 73 -8.96 0.83 25.70
N LYS A 74 -9.32 -0.45 25.58
CA LYS A 74 -8.62 -1.58 26.21
C LYS A 74 -7.38 -2.02 25.43
N SER A 75 -7.20 -1.55 24.20
CA SER A 75 -6.10 -1.97 23.32
C SER A 75 -5.53 -0.78 22.56
N VAL A 76 -4.37 -0.32 23.00
CA VAL A 76 -3.46 0.46 22.14
C VAL A 76 -2.82 -0.55 21.20
N ALA A 77 -2.75 -0.24 19.90
CA ALA A 77 -2.10 -1.12 18.93
C ALA A 77 -0.69 -1.47 19.45
N PRO A 78 -0.36 -2.76 19.61
CA PRO A 78 0.91 -3.17 20.16
C PRO A 78 2.04 -2.61 19.29
N GLN A 79 3.07 -2.04 19.92
CA GLN A 79 4.25 -1.54 19.21
C GLN A 79 5.01 -2.72 18.59
N VAL A 80 5.47 -2.53 17.34
CA VAL A 80 6.33 -3.50 16.65
C VAL A 80 7.63 -3.63 17.42
N GLN A 81 8.02 -4.85 17.78
CA GLN A 81 9.26 -5.13 18.48
C GLN A 81 10.32 -5.59 17.48
N PHE A 82 11.57 -5.23 17.77
CA PHE A 82 12.71 -5.59 16.96
C PHE A 82 13.82 -6.20 17.81
N ASP A 83 14.34 -7.34 17.39
CA ASP A 83 15.55 -7.95 17.91
C ASP A 83 16.70 -7.77 16.90
N GLN A 84 17.60 -6.83 17.19
CA GLN A 84 18.74 -6.52 16.32
C GLN A 84 19.83 -7.61 16.36
N ALA A 85 19.79 -8.53 17.32
CA ALA A 85 20.75 -9.63 17.41
C ALA A 85 20.40 -10.77 16.44
N LYS A 86 19.14 -10.87 15.99
CA LYS A 86 18.71 -11.91 15.05
C LYS A 86 19.39 -11.77 13.69
N ARG A 87 19.97 -12.89 13.24
CA ARG A 87 20.62 -13.03 11.92
C ARG A 87 19.80 -13.86 10.95
N GLU A 88 18.87 -14.67 11.44
CA GLU A 88 18.08 -15.59 10.65
C GLU A 88 16.59 -15.43 10.95
N CYS A 89 15.75 -15.71 9.95
CA CYS A 89 14.31 -15.80 10.17
C CYS A 89 13.99 -17.15 10.81
N ASP A 90 13.28 -17.12 11.94
CA ASP A 90 12.67 -18.28 12.60
C ASP A 90 11.13 -18.19 12.55
N LEU A 91 10.44 -19.19 13.12
CA LEU A 91 8.97 -19.19 13.17
C LEU A 91 8.41 -18.00 13.95
N ALA A 92 9.12 -17.49 14.97
CA ALA A 92 8.69 -16.33 15.73
C ALA A 92 8.75 -15.06 14.87
N THR A 93 9.82 -14.87 14.10
CA THR A 93 9.98 -13.77 13.13
C THR A 93 8.91 -13.85 12.04
N LEU A 94 8.60 -15.03 11.50
CA LEU A 94 7.52 -15.20 10.54
C LEU A 94 6.16 -14.75 11.12
N ASN A 95 5.83 -15.21 12.33
CA ASN A 95 4.60 -14.81 13.02
C ASN A 95 4.56 -13.31 13.31
N ALA A 96 5.68 -12.71 13.71
CA ALA A 96 5.80 -11.27 13.94
C ALA A 96 5.59 -10.48 12.64
N ILE A 97 6.13 -10.93 11.51
CA ILE A 97 5.94 -10.32 10.18
C ILE A 97 4.47 -10.41 9.77
N ILE A 98 3.84 -11.59 9.84
CA ILE A 98 2.43 -11.78 9.44
C ILE A 98 1.50 -10.91 10.30
N ARG A 99 1.72 -10.87 11.62
CA ARG A 99 0.96 -10.04 12.55
C ARG A 99 1.13 -8.54 12.27
N ASN A 100 2.33 -8.11 11.87
CA ASN A 100 2.66 -6.72 11.60
C ASN A 100 2.71 -6.40 10.09
N ARG A 101 2.00 -7.16 9.24
CA ARG A 101 2.05 -7.05 7.77
C ARG A 101 1.86 -5.63 7.22
N TYR A 102 1.02 -4.82 7.87
CA TYR A 102 0.80 -3.42 7.45
C TYR A 102 2.03 -2.54 7.73
N ASP A 103 2.72 -2.73 8.86
CA ASP A 103 3.96 -2.00 9.16
C ASP A 103 5.08 -2.44 8.21
N VAL A 104 5.19 -3.74 7.94
CA VAL A 104 6.12 -4.31 6.97
C VAL A 104 5.94 -3.66 5.60
N MET A 105 4.71 -3.65 5.06
CA MET A 105 4.41 -3.05 3.76
C MET A 105 4.60 -1.53 3.74
N ARG A 106 4.23 -0.83 4.82
CA ARG A 106 4.47 0.61 4.94
C ARG A 106 5.97 0.94 4.90
N ARG A 107 6.79 0.17 5.62
CA ARG A 107 8.26 0.35 5.61
C ARG A 107 8.84 0.01 4.25
N TYR A 108 8.39 -1.08 3.64
CA TYR A 108 8.78 -1.47 2.30
C TYR A 108 8.55 -0.33 1.30
N THR A 109 7.33 0.20 1.24
CA THR A 109 7.01 1.34 0.37
C THR A 109 7.88 2.55 0.68
N ARG A 110 8.06 2.91 1.96
CA ARG A 110 8.83 4.09 2.36
C ARG A 110 10.31 3.98 1.98
N GLU A 111 10.91 2.81 2.14
CA GLU A 111 12.34 2.59 1.88
C GLU A 111 12.64 2.45 0.38
N LEU A 112 11.73 1.86 -0.40
CA LEU A 112 11.97 1.52 -1.80
C LEU A 112 11.39 2.54 -2.80
N ALA A 113 10.36 3.31 -2.43
CA ALA A 113 9.69 4.19 -3.38
C ALA A 113 10.60 5.28 -3.95
N THR A 114 11.53 5.82 -3.14
CA THR A 114 12.44 6.88 -3.61
C THR A 114 13.38 6.37 -4.71
N THR A 115 13.97 5.20 -4.53
CA THR A 115 14.87 4.58 -5.53
C THR A 115 14.11 4.26 -6.81
N CYS A 116 12.93 3.67 -6.71
CA CYS A 116 12.09 3.41 -7.89
C CYS A 116 11.64 4.70 -8.60
N ALA A 117 11.38 5.78 -7.87
CA ALA A 117 11.04 7.07 -8.47
C ALA A 117 12.23 7.72 -9.20
N GLN A 118 13.45 7.57 -8.66
CA GLN A 118 14.67 8.04 -9.33
C GLN A 118 14.90 7.28 -10.64
N GLU A 119 14.77 5.95 -10.60
CA GLU A 119 14.85 5.10 -11.80
C GLU A 119 13.80 5.52 -12.84
N PHE A 120 12.54 5.72 -12.44
CA PHE A 120 11.49 6.17 -13.36
C PHE A 120 11.85 7.48 -14.07
N HIS A 121 12.41 8.46 -13.35
CA HIS A 121 12.83 9.72 -13.96
C HIS A 121 14.00 9.56 -14.93
N HIS A 122 14.93 8.65 -14.64
CA HIS A 122 16.03 8.34 -15.56
C HIS A 122 15.51 7.80 -16.90
N LEU A 123 14.42 7.01 -16.87
CA LEU A 123 13.81 6.42 -18.05
C LEU A 123 12.93 7.38 -18.86
N GLY A 124 12.44 8.47 -18.23
CA GLY A 124 11.31 9.26 -18.70
C GLY A 124 11.39 9.75 -20.14
N GLU A 125 12.58 10.13 -20.61
CA GLU A 125 12.76 10.62 -22.00
C GLU A 125 12.93 9.48 -23.02
N SER A 126 13.58 8.39 -22.65
CA SER A 126 13.88 7.27 -23.57
C SER A 126 12.74 6.27 -23.71
N ALA A 127 11.89 6.16 -22.68
CA ALA A 127 10.90 5.09 -22.57
C ALA A 127 9.46 5.50 -22.98
N LYS A 128 9.26 6.71 -23.52
CA LYS A 128 7.91 7.26 -23.84
C LYS A 128 6.93 7.18 -22.65
N LEU A 129 7.45 7.35 -21.44
CA LEU A 129 6.65 7.30 -20.23
C LEU A 129 5.87 8.61 -20.04
N PRO A 130 4.78 8.60 -19.26
CA PRO A 130 4.07 9.82 -18.90
C PRO A 130 5.01 10.86 -18.28
N SER A 131 4.96 12.09 -18.81
CA SER A 131 5.70 13.22 -18.23
C SER A 131 5.02 13.68 -16.95
N LEU A 132 5.56 13.25 -15.81
CA LEU A 132 5.04 13.52 -14.47
C LEU A 132 6.09 14.28 -13.65
N SER A 133 5.63 15.11 -12.70
CA SER A 133 6.51 15.73 -11.71
C SER A 133 7.07 14.69 -10.72
N ARG A 134 8.16 15.05 -10.02
CA ARG A 134 8.79 14.18 -9.01
C ARG A 134 7.84 13.75 -7.90
N CYS A 135 6.93 14.64 -7.48
CA CYS A 135 5.95 14.33 -6.46
C CYS A 135 4.92 13.31 -6.96
N GLU A 136 4.43 13.49 -8.19
CA GLU A 136 3.46 12.58 -8.82
C GLU A 136 4.04 11.19 -9.04
N VAL A 137 5.29 11.10 -9.53
CA VAL A 137 6.00 9.82 -9.68
C VAL A 137 6.15 9.13 -8.33
N THR A 138 6.61 9.85 -7.31
CA THR A 138 6.78 9.27 -5.97
C THR A 138 5.45 8.77 -5.39
N ALA A 139 4.36 9.51 -5.57
CA ALA A 139 3.03 9.09 -5.13
C ALA A 139 2.52 7.87 -5.90
N MET A 140 2.74 7.83 -7.22
CA MET A 140 2.36 6.72 -8.09
C MET A 140 3.13 5.45 -7.72
N ILE A 141 4.46 5.52 -7.62
CA ILE A 141 5.32 4.42 -7.16
C ILE A 141 4.91 3.96 -5.75
N GLY A 142 4.62 4.91 -4.86
CA GLY A 142 4.10 4.63 -3.53
C GLY A 142 2.83 3.77 -3.58
N ARG A 143 1.88 4.09 -4.46
CA ARG A 143 0.67 3.28 -4.68
C ARG A 143 1.00 1.88 -5.21
N TRP A 144 1.90 1.77 -6.19
CA TRP A 144 2.31 0.47 -6.76
C TRP A 144 2.90 -0.47 -5.73
N LEU A 145 3.66 0.06 -4.77
CA LEU A 145 4.30 -0.76 -3.73
C LEU A 145 3.35 -1.04 -2.56
N HIS A 146 2.39 -0.14 -2.28
CA HIS A 146 1.46 -0.31 -1.16
C HIS A 146 0.28 -1.24 -1.51
N HIS A 147 -0.33 -1.04 -2.68
CA HIS A 147 -1.55 -1.72 -3.09
C HIS A 147 -1.29 -2.93 -4.00
N PRO A 148 -2.14 -3.96 -3.93
CA PRO A 148 -2.18 -5.00 -4.96
C PRO A 148 -2.44 -4.43 -6.35
N ASP A 149 -1.88 -5.07 -7.37
CA ASP A 149 -2.01 -4.65 -8.77
C ASP A 149 -3.47 -4.40 -9.22
N HIS A 150 -4.43 -5.23 -8.77
CA HIS A 150 -5.82 -5.13 -9.20
C HIS A 150 -6.56 -3.90 -8.65
N GLU A 151 -6.04 -3.28 -7.58
CA GLU A 151 -6.56 -2.02 -7.02
C GLU A 151 -6.01 -0.79 -7.78
N LEU A 152 -4.98 -0.97 -8.60
CA LEU A 152 -4.37 0.13 -9.34
C LEU A 152 -5.25 0.57 -10.53
N PRO A 153 -5.33 1.89 -10.81
CA PRO A 153 -5.96 2.41 -12.00
C PRO A 153 -5.46 1.71 -13.27
N LYS A 154 -6.34 1.45 -14.25
CA LYS A 154 -5.97 0.72 -15.48
C LYS A 154 -4.78 1.36 -16.21
N ALA A 155 -4.72 2.69 -16.24
CA ALA A 155 -3.59 3.42 -16.83
C ALA A 155 -2.28 3.14 -16.09
N GLU A 156 -2.30 3.17 -14.75
CA GLU A 156 -1.14 2.89 -13.91
C GLU A 156 -0.66 1.45 -14.03
N ARG A 157 -1.56 0.46 -14.17
CA ARG A 157 -1.18 -0.94 -14.43
C ARG A 157 -0.40 -1.10 -15.72
N HIS A 158 -0.80 -0.39 -16.77
CA HIS A 158 -0.08 -0.41 -18.05
C HIS A 158 1.28 0.25 -17.92
N THR A 159 1.37 1.42 -17.27
CA THR A 159 2.65 2.08 -17.02
C THR A 159 3.57 1.21 -16.16
N LEU A 160 3.05 0.57 -15.11
CA LEU A 160 3.81 -0.35 -14.28
C LEU A 160 4.38 -1.50 -15.12
N ALA A 161 3.57 -2.15 -15.97
CA ALA A 161 4.02 -3.23 -16.84
C ALA A 161 5.17 -2.77 -17.77
N GLN A 162 5.02 -1.62 -18.42
CA GLN A 162 6.08 -1.06 -19.28
C GLN A 162 7.37 -0.76 -18.51
N VAL A 163 7.25 -0.14 -17.32
CA VAL A 163 8.43 0.18 -16.50
C VAL A 163 9.15 -1.09 -16.03
N MET A 164 8.41 -2.15 -15.67
CA MET A 164 9.00 -3.43 -15.27
C MET A 164 9.76 -4.12 -16.41
N GLU A 165 9.34 -3.93 -17.67
CA GLU A 165 10.04 -4.46 -18.84
C GLU A 165 11.34 -3.70 -19.13
N ILE A 166 11.37 -2.40 -18.84
CA ILE A 166 12.50 -1.53 -19.17
C ILE A 166 13.53 -1.45 -18.03
N SER A 167 13.07 -1.35 -16.78
CA SER A 167 13.93 -1.16 -15.60
C SER A 167 13.97 -2.41 -14.74
N HIS A 168 15.12 -3.09 -14.80
CA HIS A 168 15.38 -4.24 -13.96
C HIS A 168 15.26 -3.94 -12.46
N PRO A 169 15.79 -2.81 -11.91
CA PRO A 169 15.61 -2.48 -10.50
C PRO A 169 14.14 -2.35 -10.08
N VAL A 170 13.32 -1.61 -10.85
CA VAL A 170 11.90 -1.43 -10.53
C VAL A 170 11.14 -2.75 -10.66
N GLY A 171 11.44 -3.55 -11.70
CA GLY A 171 10.90 -4.88 -11.88
C GLY A 171 11.15 -5.80 -10.68
N THR A 172 12.39 -5.84 -10.20
CA THR A 172 12.79 -6.64 -9.04
C THR A 172 12.09 -6.20 -7.77
N VAL A 173 12.01 -4.90 -7.49
CA VAL A 173 11.31 -4.37 -6.30
C VAL A 173 9.82 -4.74 -6.35
N VAL A 174 9.13 -4.50 -7.46
CA VAL A 174 7.70 -4.82 -7.56
C VAL A 174 7.45 -6.32 -7.42
N GLN A 175 8.30 -7.15 -8.02
CA GLN A 175 8.19 -8.61 -7.89
C GLN A 175 8.43 -9.07 -6.45
N MET A 176 9.46 -8.55 -5.78
CA MET A 176 9.75 -8.85 -4.37
C MET A 176 8.60 -8.42 -3.45
N ARG A 177 7.94 -7.28 -3.73
CA ARG A 177 6.73 -6.85 -3.02
C ARG A 177 5.58 -7.85 -3.14
N ARG A 178 5.30 -8.32 -4.37
CA ARG A 178 4.23 -9.31 -4.62
C ARG A 178 4.49 -10.63 -3.89
N GLU A 179 5.73 -11.08 -3.87
CA GLU A 179 6.12 -12.31 -3.17
C GLU A 179 6.05 -12.17 -1.65
N LEU A 180 6.39 -10.99 -1.11
CA LEU A 180 6.25 -10.72 0.32
C LEU A 180 4.77 -10.78 0.74
N GLU A 181 3.86 -10.25 -0.08
CA GLU A 181 2.41 -10.32 0.14
C GLU A 181 1.86 -11.76 0.13
N GLN A 182 2.50 -12.67 -0.62
CA GLN A 182 2.10 -14.08 -0.64
C GLN A 182 2.27 -14.77 0.72
N LEU A 183 3.14 -14.26 1.60
CA LEU A 183 3.38 -14.84 2.93
C LEU A 183 2.14 -14.83 3.84
N TRP A 184 1.20 -13.90 3.62
CA TRP A 184 -0.03 -13.77 4.43
C TRP A 184 -1.32 -13.86 3.61
N THR A 185 -1.24 -14.09 2.31
CA THR A 185 -2.41 -14.33 1.45
C THR A 185 -2.57 -15.80 1.06
N ARG A 186 -1.49 -16.60 1.09
CA ARG A 186 -1.56 -18.04 0.86
C ARG A 186 -2.20 -18.76 2.06
N THR A 187 -3.29 -19.47 1.81
CA THR A 187 -4.04 -20.21 2.84
C THR A 187 -3.69 -21.70 2.91
N ASN A 188 -2.95 -22.23 1.94
CA ASN A 188 -2.66 -23.66 1.79
C ASN A 188 -1.19 -24.06 2.09
N ALA A 189 -0.37 -23.13 2.57
CA ALA A 189 1.04 -23.38 2.89
C ALA A 189 1.23 -23.69 4.37
N SER A 190 2.14 -24.62 4.69
CA SER A 190 2.55 -24.88 6.07
C SER A 190 3.43 -23.74 6.60
N ALA A 191 3.52 -23.61 7.93
CA ALA A 191 4.39 -22.62 8.56
C ALA A 191 5.87 -22.80 8.17
N GLU A 192 6.31 -24.04 7.96
CA GLU A 192 7.67 -24.37 7.52
C GLU A 192 7.91 -23.92 6.07
N GLN A 193 6.95 -24.14 5.17
CA GLN A 193 7.03 -23.67 3.78
C GLN A 193 7.07 -22.15 3.70
N LEU A 194 6.27 -21.45 4.51
CA LEU A 194 6.29 -19.99 4.58
C LEU A 194 7.60 -19.45 5.17
N LEU A 195 8.18 -20.16 6.15
CA LEU A 195 9.47 -19.80 6.71
C LEU A 195 10.59 -19.96 5.69
N GLU A 196 10.59 -21.04 4.92
CA GLU A 196 11.54 -21.26 3.83
C GLU A 196 11.39 -20.18 2.75
N GLN A 197 10.15 -19.85 2.36
CA GLN A 197 9.88 -18.78 1.42
C GLN A 197 10.39 -17.42 1.92
N LEU A 198 10.22 -17.12 3.21
CA LEU A 198 10.75 -15.88 3.81
C LEU A 198 12.29 -15.85 3.83
N ARG A 199 12.94 -17.00 4.07
CA ARG A 199 14.41 -17.12 4.02
C ARG A 199 14.94 -16.92 2.60
N ASP A 200 14.33 -17.57 1.62
CA ASP A 200 14.64 -17.39 0.19
C ASP A 200 14.46 -15.92 -0.23
N TRP A 201 13.34 -15.30 0.18
CA TRP A 201 13.09 -13.88 -0.07
C TRP A 201 14.23 -13.00 0.44
N CYS A 202 14.69 -13.23 1.68
CA CYS A 202 15.81 -12.47 2.25
C CYS A 202 17.13 -12.69 1.50
N GLN A 203 17.41 -13.92 1.07
CA GLN A 203 18.61 -14.25 0.29
C GLN A 203 18.59 -13.57 -1.08
N ARG A 204 17.45 -13.60 -1.80
CA ARG A 204 17.30 -12.91 -3.10
C ARG A 204 17.34 -11.40 -2.96
N ALA A 205 16.76 -10.84 -1.91
CA ALA A 205 16.89 -9.41 -1.61
C ALA A 205 18.37 -9.02 -1.39
N GLU A 206 19.15 -9.85 -0.71
CA GLU A 206 20.60 -9.63 -0.52
C GLU A 206 21.41 -9.78 -1.81
N ALA A 207 21.04 -10.73 -2.67
CA ALA A 207 21.69 -10.97 -3.96
C ALA A 207 21.25 -10.01 -5.08
N SER A 208 20.20 -9.20 -4.85
CA SER A 208 19.61 -8.32 -5.88
C SER A 208 20.52 -7.18 -6.36
N GLY A 209 21.56 -6.83 -5.59
CA GLY A 209 22.38 -5.65 -5.84
C GLY A 209 21.69 -4.31 -5.53
N ILE A 210 20.42 -4.32 -5.11
CA ILE A 210 19.64 -3.12 -4.74
C ILE A 210 19.84 -2.87 -3.25
N GLN A 211 20.60 -1.82 -2.90
CA GLN A 211 21.01 -1.54 -1.52
C GLN A 211 19.83 -1.44 -0.54
N GLU A 212 18.72 -0.89 -0.99
CA GLU A 212 17.50 -0.71 -0.21
C GLU A 212 16.80 -2.04 0.09
N LEU A 213 16.79 -2.99 -0.86
CA LEU A 213 16.29 -4.35 -0.60
C LEU A 213 17.20 -5.10 0.36
N MET A 214 18.52 -4.97 0.20
CA MET A 214 19.50 -5.56 1.12
C MET A 214 19.35 -5.00 2.54
N ARG A 215 19.04 -3.71 2.68
CA ARG A 215 18.79 -3.09 3.98
C ARG A 215 17.46 -3.56 4.55
N PHE A 216 16.42 -3.65 3.73
CA PHE A 216 15.10 -4.07 4.16
C PHE A 216 15.08 -5.54 4.62
N SER A 217 15.83 -6.43 3.97
CA SER A 217 15.94 -7.84 4.40
C SER A 217 16.51 -7.97 5.83
N ARG A 218 17.47 -7.12 6.20
CA ARG A 218 18.00 -7.04 7.57
C ARG A 218 16.93 -6.55 8.55
N THR A 219 16.13 -5.57 8.16
CA THR A 219 14.99 -5.10 8.96
C THR A 219 13.95 -6.21 9.16
N LEU A 220 13.64 -7.01 8.12
CA LEU A 220 12.70 -8.13 8.23
C LEU A 220 13.15 -9.18 9.25
N ARG A 221 14.44 -9.54 9.24
CA ARG A 221 15.01 -10.52 10.19
C ARG A 221 14.90 -10.07 11.64
N ALA A 222 14.89 -8.76 11.86
CA ALA A 222 14.79 -8.20 13.19
C ALA A 222 13.36 -8.23 13.77
N TYR A 223 12.30 -8.58 13.02
CA TYR A 223 10.94 -8.61 13.61
C TYR A 223 10.83 -9.67 14.72
N ALA A 224 10.23 -9.27 15.84
CA ALA A 224 9.99 -10.08 17.05
C ALA A 224 8.58 -9.90 17.62
#